data_AF-A0A0N8KLT1-F1
#
_entry.id   AF-A0A0N8KLT1-F1
#
_cell.length_a   1.000
_cell.length_b   1.000
_cell.length_c   1.000
_cell.angle_alpha   90.00
_cell.angle_beta   90.00
_cell.angle_gamma   90.00
#
_symmetry.space_group_name_H-M   'P 1'
#
loop_
_entity.id
_entity.type
_entity.pdbx_description
1 polymer ?
#
loop_
_entity_poly.entity_id
_entity_poly.type
_entity_poly.pdbx_seq_one_letter_code
_entity_poly.pdbx_strand_id
1 'polypeptide(L)'
;MGYPVSQGLYDPRNEHDACGVGMVAHIKGAKSHGIVRQALEILEKLDHRGAVGADPLLGDGAGLLIQIPDPLIRRWATGHGHDLPAPGDYAVAMCFLPQDPAAREFVKARMETFTAKEGQRFVGWRDVPTTQTGLGAAVIASMPVIEMAVIARGANCA
;
A
#
# COMPACT_ATOMS: atom_id res chain seq x y z
N MET A 1 1.55 -25.44 -20.06
CA MET A 1 2.95 -25.21 -19.66
C MET A 1 3.20 -26.13 -18.48
N GLY A 2 4.08 -27.12 -18.62
CA GLY A 2 4.36 -28.11 -17.57
C GLY A 2 5.79 -27.95 -17.07
N TYR A 3 6.03 -28.35 -15.82
CA TYR A 3 7.37 -28.36 -15.23
C TYR A 3 8.31 -29.30 -16.01
N PRO A 4 9.64 -29.06 -15.96
CA PRO A 4 10.63 -29.97 -16.56
C PRO A 4 10.45 -31.41 -16.06
N VAL A 5 10.87 -32.40 -16.83
CA VAL A 5 10.95 -33.78 -16.34
C VAL A 5 12.05 -33.89 -15.27
N SER A 6 11.93 -34.85 -14.35
CA SER A 6 12.93 -35.08 -13.29
C SER A 6 14.33 -35.26 -13.88
N GLN A 7 15.31 -34.53 -13.35
CA GLN A 7 16.70 -34.54 -13.82
C GLN A 7 17.67 -34.32 -12.65
N GLY A 8 18.58 -35.27 -12.42
CA GLY A 8 19.52 -35.19 -11.29
C GLY A 8 18.78 -35.21 -9.95
N LEU A 9 19.04 -34.22 -9.09
CA LEU A 9 18.33 -34.05 -7.81
C LEU A 9 16.98 -33.31 -7.95
N TYR A 10 16.61 -32.86 -9.15
CA TYR A 10 15.34 -32.19 -9.39
C TYR A 10 14.20 -33.21 -9.51
N ASP A 11 13.19 -33.06 -8.65
CA ASP A 11 11.92 -33.77 -8.72
C ASP A 11 10.78 -32.76 -8.84
N PRO A 12 10.02 -32.76 -9.96
CA PRO A 12 8.93 -31.81 -10.19
C PRO A 12 7.84 -31.86 -9.11
N ARG A 13 7.76 -32.94 -8.33
CA ARG A 13 6.81 -33.06 -7.21
C ARG A 13 7.14 -32.13 -6.04
N ASN A 14 8.38 -31.65 -5.96
CA ASN A 14 8.84 -30.72 -4.93
C ASN A 14 8.75 -29.25 -5.40
N GLU A 15 8.27 -29.00 -6.62
CA GLU A 15 8.10 -27.65 -7.16
C GLU A 15 6.87 -26.98 -6.53
N HIS A 16 7.09 -25.86 -5.82
CA HIS A 16 6.03 -25.14 -5.12
C HIS A 16 6.23 -23.63 -5.27
N ASP A 17 5.18 -22.92 -5.68
CA ASP A 17 5.19 -21.46 -5.72
C ASP A 17 5.35 -20.88 -4.30
N ALA A 18 6.33 -20.00 -4.14
CA ALA A 18 6.75 -19.46 -2.84
C ALA A 18 6.04 -18.15 -2.44
N CYS A 19 4.75 -17.96 -2.78
CA CYS A 19 4.00 -16.76 -2.35
C CYS A 19 2.73 -17.11 -1.56
N GLY A 20 2.64 -16.57 -0.35
CA GLY A 20 1.45 -16.64 0.51
C GLY A 20 0.42 -15.56 0.17
N VAL A 21 -0.85 -15.95 0.02
CA VAL A 21 -1.97 -15.00 -0.10
C VAL A 21 -3.10 -15.47 0.82
N GLY A 22 -3.76 -14.53 1.48
CA GLY A 22 -4.95 -14.78 2.27
C GLY A 22 -5.95 -13.63 2.17
N MET A 23 -7.19 -13.91 2.54
CA MET A 23 -8.29 -12.95 2.50
C MET A 23 -9.16 -13.11 3.74
N VAL A 24 -9.60 -11.98 4.30
CA VAL A 24 -10.57 -11.94 5.39
C VAL A 24 -11.70 -11.00 4.97
N ALA A 25 -12.94 -11.47 5.10
CA ALA A 25 -14.13 -10.68 4.82
C ALA A 25 -15.16 -10.88 5.92
N HIS A 26 -15.84 -9.79 6.29
CA HIS A 26 -16.99 -9.88 7.18
C HIS A 26 -18.23 -10.20 6.36
N ILE A 27 -18.85 -11.36 6.59
CA ILE A 27 -19.97 -11.89 5.76
C ILE A 27 -21.14 -10.91 5.65
N LYS A 28 -21.44 -10.18 6.73
CA LYS A 28 -22.51 -9.16 6.74
C LYS A 28 -22.06 -7.74 6.30
N GLY A 29 -20.82 -7.58 5.83
CA GLY A 29 -20.27 -6.30 5.38
C GLY A 29 -19.96 -5.28 6.48
N ALA A 30 -19.98 -5.67 7.77
CA ALA A 30 -19.67 -4.76 8.86
C ALA A 30 -18.18 -4.41 8.90
N LYS A 31 -17.86 -3.11 8.89
CA LYS A 31 -16.49 -2.60 8.98
C LYS A 31 -15.98 -2.75 10.41
N SER A 32 -14.80 -3.34 10.59
CA SER A 32 -14.17 -3.51 11.90
C SER A 32 -12.66 -3.54 11.78
N HIS A 33 -11.96 -2.92 12.74
CA HIS A 33 -10.51 -3.06 12.88
C HIS A 33 -10.10 -4.52 13.21
N GLY A 34 -11.02 -5.36 13.68
CA GLY A 34 -10.79 -6.79 13.89
C GLY A 34 -10.36 -7.51 12.61
N ILE A 35 -10.92 -7.14 11.45
CA ILE A 35 -10.57 -7.72 10.14
C ILE A 35 -9.12 -7.42 9.78
N VAL A 36 -8.66 -6.18 10.04
CA VAL A 36 -7.27 -5.78 9.80
C VAL A 36 -6.32 -6.59 10.68
N ARG A 37 -6.66 -6.79 11.97
CA ARG A 37 -5.85 -7.63 12.88
C ARG A 37 -5.75 -9.07 12.40
N GLN A 38 -6.86 -9.66 11.96
CA GLN A 38 -6.88 -11.02 11.41
C GLN A 38 -6.03 -11.13 10.14
N ALA A 39 -6.06 -10.12 9.27
CA ALA A 39 -5.25 -10.12 8.06
C ALA A 39 -3.74 -9.98 8.37
N LEU A 40 -3.37 -9.20 9.38
CA LEU A 40 -1.98 -9.13 9.87
C LEU A 40 -1.52 -10.47 10.47
N GLU A 41 -2.38 -11.15 11.24
CA GLU A 41 -2.09 -12.49 11.77
C GLU A 41 -1.88 -13.52 10.64
N ILE A 42 -2.60 -13.40 9.53
CA ILE A 42 -2.36 -14.22 8.34
C ILE A 42 -0.97 -13.94 7.77
N LEU A 43 -0.57 -12.67 7.62
CA LEU A 43 0.76 -12.33 7.10
C LEU A 43 1.87 -12.88 7.99
N GLU A 44 1.75 -12.78 9.32
CA GLU A 44 2.68 -13.38 10.28
C GLU A 44 2.78 -14.90 10.10
N LYS A 45 1.65 -15.58 9.85
CA LYS A 45 1.61 -17.03 9.61
C LYS A 45 2.14 -17.44 8.23
N LEU A 46 2.24 -16.51 7.29
CA LEU A 46 2.78 -16.75 5.94
C LEU A 46 4.28 -16.48 5.84
N ASP A 47 4.94 -16.07 6.93
CA ASP A 47 6.38 -15.75 6.96
C ASP A 47 7.27 -16.90 6.47
N HIS A 48 6.91 -18.15 6.80
CA HIS A 48 7.60 -19.35 6.30
C HIS A 48 7.55 -19.55 4.77
N ARG A 49 6.69 -18.79 4.08
CA ARG A 49 6.59 -18.73 2.62
C ARG A 49 7.22 -17.46 2.06
N GLY A 50 7.75 -16.57 2.89
CA GLY A 50 8.47 -15.39 2.44
C GLY A 50 9.86 -15.78 1.91
N ALA A 51 10.27 -15.16 0.83
CA ALA A 51 11.67 -15.18 0.43
C ALA A 51 12.44 -14.22 1.35
N VAL A 52 13.52 -14.73 1.95
CA VAL A 52 14.45 -13.98 2.77
C VAL A 52 15.79 -13.96 2.03
N GLY A 53 16.36 -12.77 1.88
CA GLY A 53 17.68 -12.58 1.27
C GLY A 53 18.82 -13.03 2.20
N ALA A 54 20.06 -12.70 1.83
CA ALA A 54 21.22 -12.93 2.69
C ALA A 54 21.19 -12.07 3.98
N ASP A 55 20.48 -10.94 3.95
CA ASP A 55 20.17 -10.12 5.12
C ASP A 55 18.81 -10.57 5.69
N PRO A 56 18.75 -11.07 6.94
CA PRO A 56 17.49 -11.50 7.55
C PRO A 56 16.48 -10.35 7.75
N LEU A 57 16.92 -9.08 7.65
CA LEU A 57 16.05 -7.89 7.68
C LEU A 57 15.60 -7.44 6.29
N LEU A 58 15.95 -8.20 5.25
CA LEU A 58 15.55 -7.98 3.86
C LEU A 58 14.56 -9.06 3.44
N GLY A 59 13.28 -8.70 3.42
CA GLY A 59 12.23 -9.48 2.77
C GLY A 59 11.87 -8.92 1.41
N ASP A 60 11.38 -9.77 0.52
CA ASP A 60 10.97 -9.37 -0.83
C ASP A 60 9.73 -8.47 -0.85
N GLY A 61 8.85 -8.63 0.14
CA GLY A 61 7.71 -7.73 0.34
C GLY A 61 6.53 -8.39 1.06
N ALA A 62 5.77 -7.56 1.79
CA ALA A 62 4.49 -7.92 2.38
C ALA A 62 3.53 -6.73 2.25
N GLY A 63 2.23 -7.00 2.21
CA GLY A 63 1.25 -5.93 2.03
C GLY A 63 -0.17 -6.36 2.37
N LEU A 64 -1.01 -5.36 2.63
CA LEU A 64 -2.43 -5.53 2.88
C LEU A 64 -3.20 -4.54 2.01
N LEU A 65 -4.18 -5.04 1.25
CA LEU A 65 -5.15 -4.21 0.55
C LEU A 65 -6.43 -4.11 1.39
N ILE A 66 -6.84 -2.87 1.71
CA ILE A 66 -8.07 -2.59 2.45
C ILE A 66 -8.93 -1.57 1.73
N GLN A 67 -10.21 -1.50 2.13
CA GLN A 67 -11.06 -0.37 1.79
C GLN A 67 -10.49 0.94 2.36
N ILE A 68 -10.80 2.08 1.73
CA ILE A 68 -10.37 3.40 2.21
C ILE A 68 -10.83 3.59 3.68
N PRO A 69 -9.89 3.81 4.62
CA PRO A 69 -10.21 3.94 6.04
C PRO A 69 -10.75 5.35 6.34
N ASP A 70 -12.00 5.62 5.99
CA ASP A 70 -12.60 6.97 6.08
C ASP A 70 -12.38 7.69 7.41
N PRO A 71 -12.56 7.05 8.59
CA PRO A 71 -12.31 7.74 9.86
C PRO A 71 -10.87 8.24 10.01
N LEU A 72 -9.88 7.55 9.44
CA LEU A 72 -8.48 7.96 9.47
C LEU A 72 -8.24 9.18 8.57
N ILE A 73 -8.74 9.13 7.33
CA ILE A 73 -8.55 10.21 6.34
C ILE A 73 -9.32 11.46 6.75
N ARG A 74 -10.54 11.30 7.27
CA ARG A 74 -11.39 12.41 7.73
C ARG A 74 -10.77 13.13 8.92
N ARG A 75 -10.21 12.42 9.90
CA ARG A 75 -9.47 13.05 11.02
C ARG A 75 -8.28 13.86 10.54
N TRP A 76 -7.52 13.34 9.57
CA TRP A 76 -6.43 14.09 8.96
C TRP A 76 -6.95 15.35 8.27
N ALA A 77 -7.98 15.23 7.41
CA ALA A 77 -8.54 16.35 6.68
C ALA A 77 -9.01 17.47 7.61
N THR A 78 -9.81 17.14 8.63
CA THR A 78 -10.27 18.12 9.63
C THR A 78 -9.10 18.76 10.38
N GLY A 79 -8.09 17.98 10.78
CA GLY A 79 -6.91 18.50 11.48
C GLY A 79 -6.04 19.45 10.65
N HIS A 80 -6.18 19.43 9.31
CA HIS A 80 -5.42 20.27 8.38
C HIS A 80 -6.30 21.32 7.69
N GLY A 81 -7.54 21.53 8.16
CA GLY A 81 -8.46 22.53 7.60
C GLY A 81 -9.03 22.19 6.22
N HIS A 82 -9.00 20.90 5.84
CA HIS A 82 -9.56 20.44 4.57
C HIS A 82 -11.01 20.00 4.72
N ASP A 83 -11.83 20.34 3.73
CA ASP A 83 -13.16 19.78 3.55
C ASP A 83 -13.13 18.51 2.69
N LEU A 84 -13.52 17.39 3.32
CA LEU A 84 -13.52 16.06 2.72
C LEU A 84 -14.97 15.58 2.49
N PRO A 85 -15.35 15.26 1.24
CA PRO A 85 -16.72 14.85 0.93
C PRO A 85 -17.06 13.47 1.54
N ALA A 86 -18.27 13.00 1.28
CA ALA A 86 -18.76 11.73 1.80
C ALA A 86 -17.89 10.55 1.31
N PRO A 87 -17.85 9.42 2.06
CA PRO A 87 -17.22 8.20 1.56
C PRO A 87 -17.79 7.79 0.20
N GLY A 88 -16.93 7.47 -0.76
CA GLY A 88 -17.30 7.21 -2.16
C GLY A 88 -17.17 8.43 -3.06
N ASP A 89 -17.08 9.63 -2.49
CA ASP A 89 -16.93 10.90 -3.22
C ASP A 89 -15.52 11.48 -3.14
N TYR A 90 -14.58 10.68 -2.65
CA TYR A 90 -13.14 10.97 -2.71
C TYR A 90 -12.36 9.67 -2.89
N ALA A 91 -11.13 9.81 -3.38
CA ALA A 91 -10.15 8.77 -3.57
C ALA A 91 -8.88 9.07 -2.79
N VAL A 92 -8.10 8.02 -2.54
CA VAL A 92 -6.76 8.09 -1.97
C VAL A 92 -5.81 7.36 -2.91
N ALA A 93 -4.72 8.01 -3.29
CA ALA A 93 -3.59 7.35 -3.96
C ALA A 93 -2.45 7.19 -2.95
N MET A 94 -2.00 5.95 -2.75
CA MET A 94 -0.78 5.65 -2.00
C MET A 94 0.43 5.85 -2.93
N CYS A 95 1.27 6.83 -2.64
CA CYS A 95 2.35 7.25 -3.51
C CYS A 95 3.72 6.93 -2.88
N PHE A 96 4.58 6.27 -3.65
CA PHE A 96 6.00 6.13 -3.34
C PHE A 96 6.76 7.20 -4.13
N LEU A 97 7.21 8.22 -3.43
CA LEU A 97 7.81 9.41 -3.98
C LEU A 97 9.34 9.36 -3.90
N PRO A 98 10.05 10.08 -4.78
CA PRO A 98 11.50 10.22 -4.70
C PRO A 98 12.00 10.71 -3.34
N GLN A 99 13.17 10.24 -2.94
CA GLN A 99 13.88 10.74 -1.75
C GLN A 99 14.37 12.18 -1.97
N ASP A 100 14.87 12.49 -3.17
CA ASP A 100 15.30 13.84 -3.55
C ASP A 100 14.13 14.84 -3.46
N PRO A 101 14.24 15.92 -2.66
CA PRO A 101 13.15 16.87 -2.46
C PRO A 101 12.69 17.57 -3.74
N ALA A 102 13.60 17.95 -4.64
CA ALA A 102 13.24 18.67 -5.86
C ALA A 102 12.45 17.76 -6.83
N ALA A 103 12.91 16.52 -7.01
CA ALA A 103 12.21 15.51 -7.78
C ALA A 103 10.83 15.17 -7.16
N ARG A 104 10.76 15.08 -5.83
CA ARG A 104 9.50 14.84 -5.11
C ARG A 104 8.49 15.95 -5.36
N GLU A 105 8.88 17.21 -5.16
CA GLU A 105 7.99 18.35 -5.38
C GLU A 105 7.55 18.46 -6.84
N PHE A 106 8.44 18.14 -7.80
CA PHE A 106 8.08 18.09 -9.21
C PHE A 106 6.97 17.04 -9.49
N VAL A 107 7.10 15.82 -8.95
CA VAL A 107 6.09 14.77 -9.11
C VAL A 107 4.77 15.15 -8.44
N LYS A 108 4.83 15.72 -7.23
CA LYS A 108 3.64 16.16 -6.48
C LYS A 108 2.87 17.24 -7.26
N ALA A 109 3.57 18.29 -7.71
CA ALA A 109 2.98 19.36 -8.52
C ALA A 109 2.37 18.84 -9.83
N ARG A 110 3.00 17.82 -10.45
CA ARG A 110 2.48 17.21 -11.67
C ARG A 110 1.18 16.46 -11.43
N MET A 111 1.09 15.72 -10.32
CA MET A 111 -0.13 15.02 -9.90
C MET A 111 -1.27 15.99 -9.59
N GLU A 112 -1.00 17.08 -8.89
CA GLU A 112 -1.97 18.15 -8.63
C GLU A 112 -2.48 18.78 -9.92
N THR A 113 -1.55 19.12 -10.84
CA THR A 113 -1.87 19.69 -12.15
C THR A 113 -2.78 18.76 -12.95
N PHE A 114 -2.47 17.47 -13.01
CA PHE A 114 -3.30 16.52 -13.77
C PHE A 114 -4.63 16.23 -13.09
N THR A 115 -4.67 16.16 -11.76
CA THR A 115 -5.92 16.03 -11.00
C THR A 115 -6.89 17.16 -11.38
N ALA A 116 -6.41 18.40 -11.42
CA ALA A 116 -7.20 19.55 -11.83
C ALA A 116 -7.59 19.51 -13.31
N LYS A 117 -6.70 19.07 -14.21
CA LYS A 117 -6.99 18.91 -15.64
C LYS A 117 -8.08 17.88 -15.93
N GLU A 118 -8.13 16.81 -15.14
CA GLU A 118 -9.19 15.80 -15.18
C GLU A 118 -10.48 16.25 -14.46
N GLY A 119 -10.57 17.52 -14.07
CA GLY A 119 -11.74 18.13 -13.43
C GLY A 119 -11.95 17.74 -11.97
N GLN A 120 -11.00 17.02 -11.35
CA GLN A 120 -11.08 16.59 -9.96
C GLN A 120 -10.50 17.65 -9.02
N ARG A 121 -10.85 17.58 -7.73
CA ARG A 121 -10.36 18.52 -6.72
C ARG A 121 -9.27 17.88 -5.87
N PHE A 122 -8.04 18.37 -5.98
CA PHE A 122 -6.96 17.94 -5.11
C PHE A 122 -7.20 18.48 -3.69
N VAL A 123 -7.23 17.59 -2.68
CA VAL A 123 -7.51 17.96 -1.29
C VAL A 123 -6.21 18.26 -0.57
N GLY A 124 -5.22 17.39 -0.70
CA GLY A 124 -3.91 17.56 -0.08
C GLY A 124 -3.10 16.27 -0.02
N TRP A 125 -1.86 16.42 0.42
CA TRP A 125 -0.93 15.34 0.70
C TRP A 125 -0.95 15.00 2.19
N ARG A 126 -1.09 13.72 2.51
CA ARG A 126 -1.01 13.20 3.87
C ARG A 126 0.23 12.34 4.01
N ASP A 127 1.14 12.72 4.89
CA ASP A 127 2.28 11.87 5.26
C ASP A 127 1.79 10.53 5.83
N VAL A 128 2.40 9.44 5.39
CA VAL A 128 2.14 8.11 5.96
C VAL A 128 3.11 7.88 7.11
N PRO A 129 2.62 7.72 8.36
CA PRO A 129 3.51 7.42 9.47
C PRO A 129 4.20 6.06 9.27
N THR A 130 5.52 6.05 9.32
CA THR A 130 6.36 4.86 9.18
C THR A 130 7.34 4.74 10.35
N THR A 131 7.80 3.52 10.62
CA THR A 131 8.96 3.27 11.48
C THR A 131 10.03 2.51 10.70
N GLN A 132 11.30 2.78 11.00
CA GLN A 132 12.44 2.04 10.44
C GLN A 132 12.86 0.86 11.33
N THR A 133 12.19 0.66 12.47
CA THR A 133 12.46 -0.47 13.36
C THR A 133 12.29 -1.79 12.60
N GLY A 134 13.33 -2.62 12.62
CA GLY A 134 13.32 -3.93 11.96
C GLY A 134 13.69 -3.91 10.47
N LEU A 135 14.07 -2.76 9.90
CA LEU A 135 14.53 -2.66 8.51
C LEU A 135 16.06 -2.70 8.42
N GLY A 136 16.58 -3.42 7.43
CA GLY A 136 18.01 -3.43 7.12
C GLY A 136 18.48 -2.12 6.50
N ALA A 137 19.77 -1.80 6.62
CA ALA A 137 20.35 -0.55 6.12
C ALA A 137 20.16 -0.37 4.60
N ALA A 138 20.24 -1.45 3.83
CA ALA A 138 20.00 -1.44 2.39
C ALA A 138 18.55 -1.07 2.04
N VAL A 139 17.58 -1.58 2.81
CA VAL A 139 16.16 -1.24 2.65
C VAL A 139 15.95 0.25 2.93
N ILE A 140 16.46 0.73 4.06
CA ILE A 140 16.34 2.14 4.47
C ILE A 140 16.95 3.07 3.41
N ALA A 141 18.12 2.73 2.87
CA ALA A 141 18.77 3.52 1.82
C ALA A 141 17.92 3.66 0.55
N SER A 142 17.09 2.66 0.24
CA SER A 142 16.17 2.67 -0.92
C SER A 142 14.72 3.06 -0.59
N MET A 143 14.41 3.32 0.68
CA MET A 143 13.04 3.58 1.15
C MET A 143 12.49 4.87 0.53
N PRO A 144 11.35 4.83 -0.20
CA PRO A 144 10.76 6.03 -0.77
C PRO A 144 10.15 6.91 0.32
N VAL A 145 9.87 8.17 -0.02
CA VAL A 145 8.96 8.98 0.81
C VAL A 145 7.53 8.53 0.51
N ILE A 146 6.80 8.13 1.54
CA ILE A 146 5.46 7.55 1.39
C ILE A 146 4.43 8.59 1.83
N GLU A 147 3.64 9.06 0.87
CA GLU A 147 2.55 10.00 1.11
C GLU A 147 1.26 9.49 0.46
N MET A 148 0.12 9.91 1.00
CA MET A 148 -1.19 9.69 0.39
C MET A 148 -1.66 10.98 -0.27
N ALA A 149 -1.93 10.95 -1.58
CA ALA A 149 -2.67 12.02 -2.24
C ALA A 149 -4.17 11.81 -2.03
N VAL A 150 -4.87 12.81 -1.50
CA VAL A 150 -6.32 12.78 -1.30
C VAL A 150 -6.99 13.64 -2.36
N ILE A 151 -7.93 13.04 -3.09
CA ILE A 151 -8.58 13.66 -4.26
C ILE A 151 -10.09 13.57 -4.07
N ALA A 152 -10.77 14.71 -4.04
CA ALA A 152 -12.23 14.77 -4.01
C ALA A 152 -12.81 14.72 -5.42
N ARG A 153 -13.98 14.08 -5.55
CA ARG A 153 -14.73 13.97 -6.79
C ARG A 153 -15.05 15.36 -7.35
N GLY A 154 -14.71 15.55 -8.61
CA GLY A 154 -15.05 16.71 -9.41
C GLY A 154 -16.52 16.75 -9.83
N ALA A 155 -17.00 17.93 -10.22
CA ALA A 155 -18.37 18.09 -10.73
C ALA A 155 -18.59 17.43 -12.11
N ASN A 156 -17.53 17.01 -12.78
CA ASN A 156 -17.56 16.36 -14.09
C ASN A 156 -17.72 14.83 -14.02
N CYS A 157 -17.77 14.23 -12.84
CA CYS A 157 -18.08 12.81 -12.66
C CYS A 157 -19.59 12.61 -12.56
N ALA A 158 -20.14 11.72 -13.39
CA ALA A 158 -21.55 11.34 -13.40
C ALA A 158 -21.97 10.53 -12.17
#